data_AF-A0A9J7ZV46-F1
#
_entry.id   AF-A0A9J7ZV46-F1
#
_cell.length_a   1.000
_cell.length_b   1.000
_cell.length_c   1.000
_cell.angle_alpha   90.00
_cell.angle_beta   90.00
_cell.angle_gamma   90.00
#
_symmetry.space_group_name_H-M   'P 1'
#
loop_
_entity.id
_entity.type
_entity.pdbx_description
1 polymer ?
#
loop_
_entity_poly.entity_id
_entity_poly.type
_entity_poly.pdbx_seq_one_letter_code
_entity_poly.pdbx_strand_id
1 'polypeptide(L)'
;MFSDMDSFVFYIQLKEFLLKGEIPDNSANPRKVTWASMNFIIKDDRLLYVGPSRQYMRLVVLSEEEKRSALTECHNNPGTANHNGVRGTQNRVIAGYYWHTIIQDVKEWVRSCPRCQLNDRIKIMPVLHSIKVKKKPWEVFGLDLIGPLPETARNNKCVLTMTDLYTKWVIAEPMQSKTAAEVLQSCTCLAWLGKSLQTKGEFVCR
;
A
#
# COMPACT_ATOMS: atom_id res chain seq x y z
N MET A 1 -13.32 24.71 22.70
CA MET A 1 -14.61 24.64 23.43
C MET A 1 -15.46 23.41 23.08
N PHE A 2 -14.95 22.45 22.27
CA PHE A 2 -15.63 21.20 21.90
C PHE A 2 -14.97 19.93 22.48
N SER A 3 -13.89 20.06 23.26
CA SER A 3 -13.09 18.93 23.77
C SER A 3 -13.76 18.06 24.83
N ASP A 4 -14.87 18.52 25.43
CA ASP A 4 -15.56 17.78 26.50
C ASP A 4 -16.64 16.81 26.01
N MET A 5 -16.89 16.72 24.70
CA MET A 5 -17.82 15.76 24.09
C MET A 5 -17.14 14.43 23.71
N ASP A 6 -15.83 14.36 23.89
CA ASP A 6 -14.95 13.39 23.25
C ASP A 6 -14.49 12.27 24.20
N SER A 7 -15.14 12.15 25.36
CA SER A 7 -14.82 11.13 26.34
C SER A 7 -15.98 10.19 26.53
N PHE A 8 -15.69 8.89 26.65
CA PHE A 8 -16.69 7.89 27.03
C PHE A 8 -17.42 8.26 28.31
N VAL A 9 -16.79 9.02 29.21
CA VAL A 9 -17.41 9.57 30.42
C VAL A 9 -18.71 10.32 30.09
N PHE A 10 -18.73 11.10 29.00
CA PHE A 10 -19.93 11.80 28.56
C PHE A 10 -21.05 10.84 28.15
N TYR A 11 -20.72 9.79 27.37
CA TYR A 11 -21.73 8.81 26.95
C TYR A 11 -22.24 7.97 28.11
N ILE A 12 -21.38 7.66 29.09
CA ILE A 12 -21.77 6.97 30.32
C ILE A 12 -22.75 7.86 31.12
N GLN A 13 -22.42 9.13 31.33
CA GLN A 13 -23.31 10.09 31.99
C GLN A 13 -24.64 10.25 31.24
N LEU A 14 -24.61 10.25 29.91
CA LEU A 14 -25.81 10.30 29.08
C LEU A 14 -26.68 9.04 29.22
N LYS A 15 -26.06 7.85 29.26
CA LYS A 15 -26.77 6.59 29.52
C LYS A 15 -27.43 6.62 30.91
N GLU A 16 -26.70 7.06 31.94
CA GLU A 16 -27.24 7.17 33.30
C GLU A 16 -28.41 8.15 33.39
N PHE A 17 -28.29 9.33 32.77
CA PHE A 17 -29.35 10.32 32.71
C PHE A 17 -30.62 9.76 32.05
N LEU A 18 -30.48 9.03 30.94
CA LEU A 18 -31.61 8.41 30.25
C LEU A 18 -32.24 7.25 31.03
N LEU A 19 -31.49 6.56 31.91
CA LEU A 19 -32.01 5.50 32.77
C LEU A 19 -32.68 6.02 34.05
N LYS A 20 -32.04 6.98 34.73
CA LYS A 20 -32.41 7.44 36.07
C LYS A 20 -33.26 8.71 36.06
N GLY A 21 -33.22 9.50 34.97
CA GLY A 21 -33.91 10.80 34.88
C GLY A 21 -33.22 11.93 35.65
N GLU A 22 -32.10 11.65 36.31
CA GLU A 22 -31.34 12.60 37.13
C GLU A 22 -30.03 12.98 36.42
N ILE A 23 -29.66 14.26 36.51
CA ILE A 23 -28.42 14.75 35.94
C ILE A 23 -27.30 14.44 36.94
N PRO A 24 -26.24 13.70 36.56
CA PRO A 24 -25.13 13.42 37.47
C PRO A 24 -24.49 14.72 37.97
N ASP A 25 -24.27 14.82 39.28
CA ASP A 25 -23.73 16.03 39.93
C ASP A 25 -22.32 16.40 39.40
N ASN A 26 -21.61 15.40 38.87
CA ASN A 26 -20.30 15.53 38.22
C ASN A 26 -20.39 15.73 36.68
N SER A 27 -21.56 16.08 36.15
CA SER A 27 -21.73 16.31 34.70
C SER A 27 -21.20 17.70 34.33
N ALA A 28 -20.27 17.75 33.38
CA ALA A 28 -19.58 18.98 32.99
C ALA A 28 -20.53 20.07 32.46
N ASN A 29 -21.77 19.73 32.05
CA ASN A 29 -22.79 20.70 31.67
C ASN A 29 -24.21 20.06 31.55
N PRO A 30 -25.12 20.29 32.52
CA PRO A 30 -26.50 19.79 32.53
C PRO A 30 -27.30 20.09 31.24
N ARG A 31 -27.12 21.28 30.66
CA ARG A 31 -27.80 21.69 29.42
C ARG A 31 -27.33 20.87 28.23
N LYS A 32 -26.05 20.49 28.17
CA LYS A 32 -25.50 19.69 27.07
C LYS A 32 -26.06 18.27 27.08
N VAL A 33 -26.13 17.62 28.25
CA VAL A 33 -26.71 16.28 28.40
C VAL A 33 -28.18 16.27 27.95
N THR A 34 -28.93 17.28 28.38
CA THR A 34 -30.35 17.46 28.00
C THR A 34 -30.52 17.65 26.50
N TRP A 35 -29.70 18.47 25.84
CA TRP A 35 -29.79 18.67 24.40
C TRP A 35 -29.33 17.44 23.62
N ALA A 36 -28.24 16.80 24.05
CA ALA A 36 -27.72 15.61 23.42
C ALA A 36 -28.75 14.47 23.45
N SER A 37 -29.42 14.26 24.59
CA SER A 37 -30.38 13.16 24.81
C SER A 37 -31.48 13.07 23.74
N MET A 38 -31.84 14.18 23.09
CA MET A 38 -32.80 14.20 21.98
C MET A 38 -32.42 13.25 20.82
N ASN A 39 -31.13 13.01 20.62
CA ASN A 39 -30.60 12.17 19.55
C ASN A 39 -30.16 10.78 20.02
N PHE A 40 -30.46 10.41 21.26
CA PHE A 40 -30.09 9.12 21.84
C PHE A 40 -31.29 8.45 22.49
N ILE A 41 -31.30 7.11 22.50
CA ILE A 41 -32.32 6.30 23.16
C ILE A 41 -31.65 5.12 23.86
N ILE A 42 -32.34 4.54 24.84
CA ILE A 42 -31.94 3.27 25.44
C ILE A 42 -32.86 2.16 24.94
N LYS A 43 -32.26 1.05 24.53
CA LYS A 43 -32.96 -0.16 24.15
C LYS A 43 -32.13 -1.36 24.60
N ASP A 44 -32.75 -2.32 25.28
CA ASP A 44 -32.08 -3.54 25.78
C ASP A 44 -30.81 -3.24 26.61
N ASP A 45 -30.90 -2.23 27.50
CA ASP A 45 -29.79 -1.68 28.30
C ASP A 45 -28.59 -1.15 27.47
N ARG A 46 -28.79 -0.85 26.19
CA ARG A 46 -27.77 -0.27 25.31
C ARG A 46 -28.13 1.14 24.91
N LEU A 47 -27.13 2.02 24.92
CA LEU A 47 -27.27 3.39 24.43
C LEU A 47 -27.15 3.38 22.90
N LEU A 48 -28.17 3.91 22.21
CA LEU A 48 -28.22 3.99 20.77
C LEU A 48 -28.28 5.46 20.32
N TYR A 49 -27.48 5.80 19.33
CA TYR A 49 -27.56 7.06 18.61
C TYR A 49 -28.57 6.91 17.46
N VAL A 50 -29.61 7.75 17.46
CA VAL A 50 -30.64 7.79 16.41
C VAL A 50 -30.45 8.96 15.44
N GLY A 51 -29.68 9.96 15.85
CA GLY A 51 -29.48 11.19 15.09
C GLY A 51 -30.77 11.99 14.86
N PRO A 52 -30.67 13.15 14.17
CA PRO A 52 -31.80 14.06 14.01
C PRO A 52 -32.95 13.48 13.18
N SER A 53 -32.64 12.66 12.16
CA SER A 53 -33.64 12.05 11.29
C SER A 53 -34.28 10.79 11.86
N ARG A 54 -33.69 10.19 12.92
CA ARG A 54 -34.12 8.93 13.56
C ARG A 54 -34.27 7.74 12.60
N GLN A 55 -33.64 7.79 11.42
CA GLN A 55 -33.75 6.73 10.41
C GLN A 55 -32.85 5.52 10.70
N TYR A 56 -31.73 5.73 11.38
CA TYR A 56 -30.73 4.70 11.66
C TYR A 56 -30.38 4.69 13.13
N MET A 57 -30.34 3.49 13.72
CA MET A 57 -29.87 3.27 15.09
C MET A 57 -28.45 2.75 15.04
N ARG A 58 -27.55 3.39 15.78
CA ARG A 58 -26.15 3.00 15.91
C ARG A 58 -25.81 2.77 17.37
N LEU A 59 -25.11 1.70 17.68
CA LEU A 59 -24.66 1.39 19.02
C LEU A 59 -23.59 2.40 19.46
N VAL A 60 -23.83 3.10 20.56
CA VAL A 60 -22.83 4.00 21.12
C VAL A 60 -21.79 3.18 21.84
N VAL A 61 -20.53 3.44 21.52
CA VAL A 61 -19.37 2.81 22.16
C VAL A 61 -19.04 3.55 23.45
N LEU A 62 -18.94 2.83 24.56
CA LEU A 62 -18.78 3.35 25.91
C LEU A 62 -17.41 3.04 26.52
N SER A 63 -16.54 2.29 25.84
CA SER A 63 -15.17 2.02 26.30
C SER A 63 -14.17 1.83 25.15
N GLU A 64 -12.88 1.94 25.46
CA GLU A 64 -11.81 1.60 24.52
C GLU A 64 -11.83 0.13 24.10
N GLU A 65 -12.28 -0.76 24.97
CA GLU A 65 -12.38 -2.19 24.66
C GLU A 65 -13.49 -2.46 23.63
N GLU A 66 -14.66 -1.86 23.81
CA GLU A 66 -15.75 -1.92 22.82
C GLU A 66 -15.33 -1.27 21.50
N LYS A 67 -14.62 -0.13 21.54
CA LYS A 67 -14.09 0.52 20.33
C LYS A 67 -13.17 -0.42 19.57
N ARG A 68 -12.20 -1.03 20.28
CA ARG A 68 -11.26 -1.99 19.70
C ARG A 68 -11.98 -3.20 19.13
N SER A 69 -12.99 -3.72 19.83
CA SER A 69 -13.81 -4.83 19.37
C SER A 69 -14.56 -4.48 18.07
N ALA A 70 -15.24 -3.34 18.03
CA ALA A 70 -15.95 -2.86 16.85
C ALA A 70 -15.01 -2.65 15.65
N LEU A 71 -13.83 -2.04 15.86
CA LEU A 71 -12.82 -1.86 14.83
C LEU A 71 -12.27 -3.21 14.34
N THR A 72 -12.01 -4.14 15.25
CA THR A 72 -11.54 -5.50 14.92
C THR A 72 -12.56 -6.25 14.09
N GLU A 73 -13.83 -6.26 14.50
CA GLU A 73 -14.90 -6.93 13.78
C GLU A 73 -15.12 -6.29 12.40
N CYS A 74 -15.18 -4.97 12.33
CA CYS A 74 -15.43 -4.26 11.08
C CYS A 74 -14.26 -4.27 10.10
N HIS A 75 -13.04 -4.59 10.56
CA HIS A 75 -11.83 -4.65 9.74
C HIS A 75 -11.39 -6.08 9.42
N ASN A 76 -11.32 -6.96 10.41
CA ASN A 76 -10.68 -8.28 10.30
C ASN A 76 -11.65 -9.40 9.91
N ASN A 77 -12.96 -9.20 10.03
CA ASN A 77 -13.94 -10.28 9.81
C ASN A 77 -13.81 -10.86 8.38
N PRO A 78 -13.45 -12.15 8.21
CA PRO A 78 -13.17 -12.74 6.91
C PRO A 78 -14.38 -12.75 5.96
N GLY A 79 -15.59 -12.89 6.51
CA GLY A 79 -16.82 -13.00 5.71
C GLY A 79 -17.37 -11.66 5.22
N THR A 80 -16.94 -10.54 5.82
CA THR A 80 -17.61 -9.26 5.60
C THR A 80 -16.69 -8.05 5.43
N ALA A 81 -15.44 -8.13 5.88
CA ALA A 81 -14.48 -7.03 5.84
C ALA A 81 -13.12 -7.40 5.25
N ASN A 82 -12.57 -8.57 5.60
CA ASN A 82 -11.31 -9.14 5.12
C ASN A 82 -10.20 -8.09 4.87
N HIS A 83 -9.92 -7.25 5.86
CA HIS A 83 -8.91 -6.19 5.79
C HIS A 83 -9.16 -5.11 4.72
N ASN A 84 -10.43 -4.71 4.57
CA ASN A 84 -10.80 -3.56 3.75
C ASN A 84 -9.99 -2.31 4.11
N GLY A 85 -9.64 -1.52 3.09
CA GLY A 85 -9.02 -0.22 3.29
C GLY A 85 -9.90 0.73 4.10
N VAL A 86 -9.35 1.91 4.43
CA VAL A 86 -9.97 2.90 5.33
C VAL A 86 -11.44 3.17 5.01
N ARG A 87 -11.78 3.45 3.74
CA ARG A 87 -13.16 3.74 3.32
C ARG A 87 -14.12 2.57 3.56
N GLY A 88 -13.70 1.34 3.24
CA GLY A 88 -14.53 0.16 3.42
C GLY A 88 -14.78 -0.14 4.89
N THR A 89 -13.73 -0.06 5.72
CA THR A 89 -13.85 -0.22 7.17
C THR A 89 -14.72 0.88 7.78
N GLN A 90 -14.54 2.15 7.36
CA GLN A 90 -15.31 3.29 7.86
C GLN A 90 -16.80 3.13 7.58
N ASN A 91 -17.18 2.75 6.36
CA ASN A 91 -18.59 2.57 6.00
C ASN A 91 -19.27 1.51 6.88
N ARG A 92 -18.55 0.44 7.24
CA ARG A 92 -19.06 -0.62 8.11
C ARG A 92 -19.23 -0.14 9.54
N VAL A 93 -18.21 0.53 10.08
CA VAL A 93 -18.26 1.07 11.45
C VAL A 93 -19.41 2.09 11.59
N ILE A 94 -19.54 3.03 10.66
CA ILE A 94 -20.59 4.06 10.70
C ILE A 94 -21.99 3.46 10.52
N ALA A 95 -22.13 2.31 9.87
CA ALA A 95 -23.43 1.66 9.72
C ALA A 95 -23.97 1.12 11.06
N GLY A 96 -23.09 0.64 11.95
CA GLY A 96 -23.49 -0.05 13.19
C GLY A 96 -23.16 0.68 14.49
N TYR A 97 -22.18 1.58 14.50
CA TYR A 97 -21.61 2.14 15.72
C TYR A 97 -21.52 3.67 15.69
N TYR A 98 -21.43 4.27 16.88
CA TYR A 98 -21.31 5.70 17.07
C TYR A 98 -20.31 6.05 18.18
N TRP A 99 -19.37 6.94 17.84
CA TRP A 99 -18.56 7.77 18.74
C TRP A 99 -18.00 8.94 17.94
N HIS A 100 -17.47 9.96 18.61
CA HIS A 100 -17.09 11.21 17.95
C HIS A 100 -15.90 11.07 16.95
N THR A 101 -14.87 10.29 17.27
CA THR A 101 -13.63 10.11 16.46
C THR A 101 -13.67 8.95 15.47
N ILE A 102 -14.83 8.38 15.11
CA ILE A 102 -14.91 7.17 14.23
C ILE A 102 -13.95 7.25 13.04
N ILE A 103 -13.98 8.36 12.31
CA ILE A 103 -13.22 8.51 11.07
C ILE A 103 -11.71 8.47 11.34
N GLN A 104 -11.26 9.14 12.40
CA GLN A 104 -9.84 9.19 12.75
C GLN A 104 -9.37 7.83 13.30
N ASP A 105 -10.14 7.23 14.20
CA ASP A 105 -9.80 5.95 14.83
C ASP A 105 -9.74 4.82 13.78
N VAL A 106 -10.69 4.78 12.83
CA VAL A 106 -10.65 3.82 11.72
C VAL A 106 -9.41 4.01 10.85
N LYS A 107 -9.04 5.25 10.56
CA LYS A 107 -7.86 5.56 9.74
C LYS A 107 -6.58 5.11 10.43
N GLU A 108 -6.46 5.36 11.73
CA GLU A 108 -5.32 4.92 12.53
C GLU A 108 -5.27 3.40 12.66
N TRP A 109 -6.42 2.75 12.89
CA TRP A 109 -6.54 1.29 12.97
C TRP A 109 -6.07 0.57 11.70
N VAL A 110 -6.54 1.01 10.53
CA VAL A 110 -6.15 0.40 9.25
C VAL A 110 -4.67 0.67 8.95
N ARG A 111 -4.14 1.83 9.33
CA ARG A 111 -2.72 2.18 9.17
C ARG A 111 -1.80 1.38 10.09
N SER A 112 -2.26 1.01 11.29
CA SER A 112 -1.47 0.19 12.22
C SER A 112 -1.57 -1.32 11.94
N CYS A 113 -2.49 -1.75 11.08
CA CYS A 113 -2.68 -3.16 10.74
C CYS A 113 -1.48 -3.75 9.96
N PRO A 114 -0.72 -4.72 10.53
CA PRO A 114 0.47 -5.26 9.87
C PRO A 114 0.16 -5.94 8.53
N ARG A 115 -0.97 -6.65 8.43
CA ARG A 115 -1.38 -7.32 7.18
C ARG A 115 -1.68 -6.32 6.07
N CYS A 116 -2.32 -5.20 6.41
CA CYS A 116 -2.58 -4.13 5.45
C CYS A 116 -1.26 -3.45 5.02
N GLN A 117 -0.35 -3.21 5.96
CA GLN A 117 0.94 -2.57 5.65
C GLN A 117 1.83 -3.45 4.76
N LEU A 118 1.87 -4.76 4.99
CA LEU A 118 2.63 -5.69 4.16
C LEU A 118 2.08 -5.83 2.74
N ASN A 119 0.76 -5.68 2.57
CA ASN A 119 0.08 -5.82 1.29
C ASN A 119 -0.16 -4.48 0.58
N ASP A 120 0.19 -3.36 1.19
CA ASP A 120 0.07 -2.05 0.54
C ASP A 120 1.07 -1.98 -0.60
N ARG A 121 0.63 -1.44 -1.73
CA ARG A 121 1.52 -1.32 -2.90
C ARG A 121 2.61 -0.33 -2.53
N ILE A 122 3.86 -0.73 -2.66
CA ILE A 122 4.99 0.20 -2.58
C ILE A 122 4.74 1.32 -3.60
N LYS A 123 4.35 2.50 -3.12
CA LYS A 123 4.11 3.69 -3.95
C LYS A 123 5.41 4.38 -4.36
N ILE A 124 6.54 3.91 -3.83
CA ILE A 124 7.86 4.43 -4.18
C ILE A 124 8.22 3.81 -5.53
N MET A 125 7.80 4.47 -6.61
CA MET A 125 8.40 4.26 -7.91
C MET A 125 9.78 4.93 -7.85
N PRO A 126 10.90 4.17 -7.87
CA PRO A 126 12.21 4.79 -7.93
C PRO A 126 12.30 5.63 -9.20
N VAL A 127 12.91 6.82 -9.08
CA VAL A 127 13.18 7.66 -10.25
C VAL A 127 14.11 6.87 -11.18
N LEU A 128 13.63 6.58 -12.40
CA LEU A 128 14.45 5.94 -13.41
C LEU A 128 15.51 6.94 -13.89
N HIS A 129 16.78 6.60 -13.69
CA HIS A 129 17.89 7.38 -14.20
C HIS A 129 18.28 6.85 -15.57
N SER A 130 18.36 7.73 -16.56
CA SER A 130 18.88 7.35 -17.87
C SER A 130 20.37 7.01 -17.76
N ILE A 131 20.79 5.97 -18.49
CA ILE A 131 22.21 5.64 -18.62
C ILE A 131 22.88 6.79 -19.38
N LYS A 132 23.91 7.40 -18.78
CA LYS A 132 24.71 8.44 -19.44
C LYS A 132 25.57 7.82 -20.54
N VAL A 133 25.04 7.84 -21.76
CA VAL A 133 25.78 7.39 -22.94
C VAL A 133 26.86 8.41 -23.28
N LYS A 134 28.10 7.95 -23.47
CA LYS A 134 29.20 8.81 -23.90
C LYS A 134 29.05 9.18 -25.39
N LYS A 135 29.74 10.23 -25.84
CA LYS A 135 29.55 10.82 -27.19
C LYS A 135 30.36 10.14 -28.30
N LYS A 136 31.00 8.99 -28.04
CA LYS A 136 31.78 8.27 -29.05
C LYS A 136 31.36 6.79 -29.10
N PRO A 137 31.41 6.16 -30.29
CA PRO A 137 31.19 4.73 -30.42
C PRO A 137 32.21 3.92 -29.61
N TRP A 138 31.79 2.75 -29.12
CA TRP A 138 32.61 1.75 -28.43
C TRP A 138 33.16 2.17 -27.05
N GLU A 139 32.54 3.16 -26.41
CA GLU A 139 32.93 3.58 -25.05
C GLU A 139 32.02 3.05 -23.93
N VAL A 140 30.76 2.73 -24.24
CA VAL A 140 29.79 2.16 -23.29
C VAL A 140 28.95 1.09 -23.99
N PHE A 141 28.94 -0.12 -23.43
CA PHE A 141 28.21 -1.26 -23.96
C PHE A 141 27.10 -1.69 -23.02
N GLY A 142 25.94 -2.01 -23.60
CA GLY A 142 24.94 -2.84 -22.94
C GLY A 142 25.20 -4.31 -23.30
N LEU A 143 25.32 -5.16 -22.28
CA LEU A 143 25.46 -6.60 -22.44
C LEU A 143 24.19 -7.29 -21.94
N ASP A 144 23.70 -8.29 -22.67
CA ASP A 144 22.59 -9.13 -22.25
C ASP A 144 22.81 -10.60 -22.67
N LEU A 145 22.25 -11.52 -21.89
CA LEU A 145 22.44 -12.97 -22.02
C LEU A 145 21.10 -13.68 -22.23
N ILE A 146 20.79 -13.96 -23.48
CA ILE A 146 19.56 -14.64 -23.86
C ILE A 146 19.75 -16.15 -23.70
N GLY A 147 18.80 -16.81 -23.04
CA GLY A 147 18.72 -18.27 -22.95
C GLY A 147 18.28 -18.81 -21.59
N PRO A 148 18.17 -20.15 -21.44
CA PRO A 148 18.59 -21.15 -22.41
C PRO A 148 17.66 -21.22 -23.65
N LEU A 149 18.25 -21.45 -24.81
CA LEU A 149 17.62 -21.67 -26.11
C LEU A 149 17.80 -23.14 -26.52
N PRO A 150 17.03 -23.63 -27.52
CA PRO A 150 17.27 -24.95 -28.11
C PRO A 150 18.73 -25.11 -28.52
N GLU A 151 19.30 -26.25 -28.14
CA GLU A 151 20.71 -26.54 -28.37
C GLU A 151 20.99 -26.71 -29.85
N THR A 152 21.98 -25.97 -30.34
CA THR A 152 22.48 -26.13 -31.72
C THR A 152 23.42 -27.33 -31.83
N ALA A 153 23.73 -27.77 -33.05
CA ALA A 153 24.72 -28.82 -33.30
C ALA A 153 26.14 -28.51 -32.76
N ARG A 154 26.42 -27.25 -32.39
CA ARG A 154 27.68 -26.80 -31.78
C ARG A 154 27.58 -26.64 -30.26
N ASN A 155 26.55 -27.21 -29.64
CA ASN A 155 26.25 -27.14 -28.21
C ASN A 155 25.97 -25.72 -27.69
N ASN A 156 25.75 -24.75 -28.58
CA ASN A 156 25.35 -23.40 -28.15
C ASN A 156 23.92 -23.42 -27.63
N LYS A 157 23.70 -22.82 -26.46
CA LYS A 157 22.42 -22.74 -25.74
C LYS A 157 22.06 -21.32 -25.33
N CYS A 158 22.97 -20.36 -25.51
CA CYS A 158 22.78 -18.97 -25.12
C CYS A 158 23.27 -18.05 -26.23
N VAL A 159 22.86 -16.78 -26.17
CA VAL A 159 23.39 -15.73 -27.03
C VAL A 159 23.80 -14.56 -26.15
N LEU A 160 25.05 -14.13 -26.28
CA LEU A 160 25.53 -12.86 -25.74
C LEU A 160 25.23 -11.76 -26.75
N THR A 161 24.45 -10.76 -26.35
CA THR A 161 24.26 -9.54 -27.15
C THR A 161 25.08 -8.42 -26.56
N MET A 162 25.90 -7.77 -27.39
CA MET A 162 26.66 -6.57 -27.05
C MET A 162 26.20 -5.41 -27.90
N THR A 163 25.64 -4.38 -27.27
CA THR A 163 25.13 -3.18 -27.93
C THR A 163 26.01 -1.98 -27.59
N ASP A 164 26.59 -1.33 -28.59
CA ASP A 164 27.20 -0.01 -28.39
C ASP A 164 26.09 1.02 -28.13
N LEU A 165 26.07 1.60 -26.94
CA LEU A 165 24.95 2.46 -26.53
C LEU A 165 24.90 3.79 -27.30
N TYR A 166 26.01 4.21 -27.93
CA TYR A 166 26.08 5.42 -28.76
C TYR A 166 25.50 5.18 -30.16
N THR A 167 26.06 4.24 -30.93
CA THR A 167 25.61 3.96 -32.31
C THR A 167 24.36 3.08 -32.40
N LYS A 168 24.00 2.40 -31.30
CA LYS A 168 23.00 1.34 -31.26
C LYS A 168 23.37 0.11 -32.10
N TRP A 169 24.63 -0.03 -32.50
CA TRP A 169 25.12 -1.22 -33.18
C TRP A 169 25.11 -2.42 -32.23
N VAL A 170 24.54 -3.53 -32.70
CA VAL A 170 24.40 -4.77 -31.92
C VAL A 170 25.26 -5.87 -32.53
N ILE A 171 26.00 -6.58 -31.70
CA ILE A 171 26.66 -7.84 -32.04
C ILE A 171 26.03 -8.95 -31.20
N ALA A 172 25.73 -10.08 -31.81
CA ALA A 172 25.20 -11.26 -31.13
C ALA A 172 26.16 -12.44 -31.34
N GLU A 173 26.62 -13.04 -30.25
CA GLU A 173 27.54 -14.18 -30.27
C GLU A 173 26.89 -15.40 -29.61
N PRO A 174 26.80 -16.55 -30.30
CA PRO A 174 26.27 -17.77 -29.71
C PRO A 174 27.28 -18.37 -28.72
N MET A 175 26.78 -18.84 -27.58
CA MET A 175 27.59 -19.39 -26.48
C MET A 175 27.02 -20.73 -26.00
N GLN A 176 27.88 -21.58 -25.48
CA GLN A 176 27.56 -22.88 -24.89
C GLN A 176 27.07 -22.74 -23.45
N SER A 177 27.61 -21.78 -22.69
CA SER A 177 27.25 -21.52 -21.30
C SER A 177 27.15 -20.02 -20.98
N LYS A 178 26.54 -19.69 -19.83
CA LYS A 178 26.53 -18.32 -19.27
C LYS A 178 27.66 -18.10 -18.26
N THR A 179 28.73 -18.89 -18.32
CA THR A 179 29.83 -18.77 -17.36
C THR A 179 30.59 -17.46 -17.57
N ALA A 180 31.10 -16.88 -16.48
CA ALA A 180 31.85 -15.62 -16.55
C ALA A 180 33.10 -15.73 -17.46
N ALA A 181 33.74 -16.89 -17.50
CA ALA A 181 34.91 -17.13 -18.34
C ALA A 181 34.57 -17.05 -19.84
N GLU A 182 33.48 -17.70 -20.26
CA GLU A 182 33.03 -17.70 -21.65
C GLU A 182 32.55 -16.30 -22.07
N VAL A 183 31.78 -15.62 -21.22
CA VAL A 183 31.34 -14.24 -21.46
C VAL A 183 32.54 -13.30 -21.62
N LEU A 184 33.56 -13.42 -20.78
CA LEU A 184 34.77 -12.59 -20.87
C LEU A 184 35.51 -12.84 -22.18
N GLN A 185 35.68 -14.11 -22.57
CA GLN A 185 36.35 -14.49 -23.81
C GLN A 185 35.64 -13.89 -25.03
N SER A 186 34.31 -14.04 -25.11
CA SER A 186 33.49 -13.43 -26.17
C SER A 186 33.60 -11.91 -26.15
N CYS A 187 33.47 -11.25 -24.99
CA CYS A 187 33.61 -9.79 -24.89
C CYS A 187 34.96 -9.27 -25.39
N THR A 188 36.07 -9.95 -25.06
CA THR A 188 37.40 -9.57 -25.53
C THR A 188 37.51 -9.67 -27.04
N CYS A 189 36.97 -10.74 -27.64
CA CYS A 189 36.93 -10.92 -29.09
C CYS A 189 36.12 -9.81 -29.78
N LEU A 190 34.91 -9.55 -29.27
CA LEU A 190 33.99 -8.56 -29.85
C LEU A 190 34.49 -7.11 -29.71
N ALA A 191 35.10 -6.77 -28.57
CA ALA A 191 35.68 -5.43 -28.37
C ALA A 191 36.86 -5.16 -29.31
N TRP A 192 37.66 -6.19 -29.62
CA TRP A 192 38.72 -6.10 -30.61
C TRP A 192 38.16 -5.89 -32.02
N LEU A 193 37.14 -6.67 -32.41
CA LEU A 193 36.46 -6.53 -33.70
C LEU A 193 35.89 -5.12 -33.89
N GLY A 194 35.18 -4.59 -32.89
CA GLY A 194 34.59 -3.25 -32.94
C GLY A 194 35.59 -2.13 -33.15
N LYS A 195 36.74 -2.17 -32.44
CA LYS A 195 37.82 -1.19 -32.62
C LYS A 195 38.50 -1.32 -33.99
N SER A 196 38.65 -2.53 -34.50
CA SER A 196 39.25 -2.77 -35.82
C SER A 196 38.37 -2.28 -36.98
N LEU A 197 37.05 -2.29 -36.81
CA LEU A 197 36.10 -1.77 -37.81
C LEU A 197 36.13 -0.23 -37.87
N GLN A 198 36.38 0.46 -36.75
CA GLN A 198 36.56 1.92 -36.77
C GLN A 198 37.80 2.37 -37.53
N THR A 199 38.92 1.64 -37.42
CA THR A 199 40.19 2.05 -38.03
C THR A 199 40.24 1.78 -39.54
N LYS A 200 39.44 0.84 -40.05
CA LYS A 200 39.44 0.47 -41.47
C LYS A 200 38.40 1.19 -42.32
N GLY A 201 37.45 1.93 -41.74
CA GLY A 201 36.43 2.69 -42.49
C GLY A 201 35.45 1.84 -43.31
N GLU A 202 35.60 0.51 -43.32
CA GLU A 202 34.77 -0.42 -44.06
C GLU A 202 33.77 -1.09 -43.11
N PHE A 203 32.53 -0.58 -43.14
CA PHE A 203 31.39 -1.23 -42.52
C PHE A 203 30.82 -2.26 -43.51
N VAL A 204 31.45 -3.44 -43.59
CA VAL A 204 30.91 -4.56 -44.38
C VAL A 204 30.42 -5.63 -43.42
N CYS A 205 29.10 -5.79 -43.38
CA CYS A 205 28.42 -6.91 -42.74
C CYS A 205 28.64 -8.16 -43.61
N ARG A 206 29.20 -9.23 -43.03
CA ARG A 206 29.08 -10.60 -43.56
C ARG A 206 28.30 -11.43 -42.58
#